data_AF-A0A9D4MDZ4-F1
#
_entry.id   AF-A0A9D4MDZ4-F1
#
_cell.length_a   1.000
_cell.length_b   1.000
_cell.length_c   1.000
_cell.angle_alpha   90.00
_cell.angle_beta   90.00
_cell.angle_gamma   90.00
#
_symmetry.space_group_name_H-M   'P 1'
#
loop_
_entity.id
_entity.type
_entity.pdbx_description
1 polymer ?
#
loop_
_entity_poly.entity_id
_entity_poly.type
_entity_poly.pdbx_seq_one_letter_code
_entity_poly.pdbx_strand_id
1 'polypeptide(L)'
;MLKEADNDMDINDVTAFQRRGTSRPAPSDKLPIMDLIENPNAAFDPPESELNHMKLRKLLGDDFDPEYMGIGRPIIAVFQPNGTVSLNNRRGRPREQRPNFVKEIGKPIRYGTHIRVPGLNMNSRAKQKVKKYIWNYTHCPVVYAWKDLVDQRGTLL
;
A
#
# COMPACT_ATOMS: atom_id res chain seq x y z
N MET A 1 23.45 39.80 -29.07
CA MET A 1 23.06 38.85 -30.12
C MET A 1 23.20 37.44 -29.56
N LEU A 2 22.08 36.71 -29.54
CA LEU A 2 21.88 35.25 -29.55
C LEU A 2 22.74 34.33 -28.66
N LYS A 3 22.06 33.67 -27.71
CA LYS A 3 22.02 32.20 -27.50
C LYS A 3 20.56 31.90 -27.08
N GLU A 4 19.73 31.25 -27.90
CA GLU A 4 19.56 29.78 -28.04
C GLU A 4 19.35 29.10 -26.67
N ALA A 5 18.45 28.15 -26.45
CA ALA A 5 17.22 27.65 -27.06
C ALA A 5 16.75 26.55 -26.07
N ASP A 6 15.44 26.38 -25.94
CA ASP A 6 14.69 25.13 -25.69
C ASP A 6 15.16 24.13 -24.60
N ASN A 7 14.24 23.76 -23.71
CA ASN A 7 13.69 22.39 -23.65
C ASN A 7 12.74 22.22 -22.45
N ASP A 8 11.51 21.81 -22.77
CA ASP A 8 10.74 20.73 -22.16
C ASP A 8 10.57 20.73 -20.64
N MET A 9 9.44 21.27 -20.16
CA MET A 9 8.80 20.74 -18.96
C MET A 9 7.50 20.04 -19.33
N ASP A 10 7.57 18.72 -19.13
CA ASP A 10 6.55 17.70 -19.26
C ASP A 10 5.12 18.16 -18.95
N ILE A 11 4.31 18.19 -20.00
CA ILE A 11 2.87 18.07 -19.94
C ILE A 11 2.59 16.62 -19.53
N ASN A 12 2.48 16.33 -18.23
CA ASN A 12 1.73 15.18 -17.67
C ASN A 12 1.78 15.09 -16.12
N ASP A 13 1.51 16.19 -15.40
CA ASP A 13 1.09 16.08 -14.00
C ASP A 13 -0.42 16.39 -13.86
N VAL A 14 -1.22 15.43 -14.33
CA VAL A 14 -2.69 15.50 -14.30
C VAL A 14 -3.19 15.01 -12.94
N THR A 15 -2.89 15.72 -11.85
CA THR A 15 -3.71 15.72 -10.61
C THR A 15 -3.58 17.01 -9.78
N ALA A 16 -3.12 18.12 -10.37
CA ALA A 16 -3.30 19.42 -9.75
C ALA A 16 -4.78 19.84 -9.89
N PHE A 17 -5.60 19.52 -8.87
CA PHE A 17 -6.84 20.25 -8.65
C PHE A 17 -6.47 21.73 -8.47
N GLN A 18 -6.59 22.47 -9.58
CA GLN A 18 -6.27 23.89 -9.70
C GLN A 18 -7.24 24.69 -8.85
N ARG A 19 -7.00 24.72 -7.54
CA ARG A 19 -7.73 25.59 -6.62
C ARG A 19 -7.25 27.02 -6.91
N ARG A 20 -8.07 27.78 -7.63
CA ARG A 20 -7.87 29.22 -7.80
C ARG A 20 -8.06 29.88 -6.43
N GLY A 21 -6.95 30.12 -5.71
CA GLY A 21 -6.90 30.95 -4.49
C GLY A 21 -6.61 30.24 -3.16
N THR A 22 -5.61 29.36 -3.06
CA THR A 22 -5.38 28.59 -1.81
C THR A 22 -4.39 29.19 -0.83
N SER A 23 -4.90 29.74 0.26
CA SER A 23 -4.14 29.94 1.50
C SER A 23 -3.93 28.64 2.32
N ARG A 24 -4.40 27.48 1.82
CA ARG A 24 -4.28 26.18 2.51
C ARG A 24 -3.48 25.16 1.69
N PRO A 25 -2.63 24.33 2.33
CA PRO A 25 -1.91 23.27 1.65
C PRO A 25 -2.85 22.18 1.12
N ALA A 26 -2.40 21.46 0.09
CA ALA A 26 -3.09 20.28 -0.44
C ALA A 26 -2.72 19.02 0.37
N PRO A 27 -3.66 18.10 0.64
CA PRO A 27 -3.34 16.82 1.24
C PRO A 27 -2.55 15.94 0.26
N SER A 28 -1.81 14.96 0.80
CA SER A 28 -0.98 14.02 0.04
C SER A 28 -1.45 12.59 0.28
N ASP A 29 -1.56 11.80 -0.79
CA ASP A 29 -1.97 10.38 -0.75
C ASP A 29 -0.78 9.42 -0.56
N LYS A 30 0.40 9.95 -0.20
CA LYS A 30 1.60 9.14 0.05
C LYS A 30 1.46 8.34 1.34
N LEU A 31 1.69 7.03 1.23
CA LEU A 31 1.77 6.08 2.35
C LEU A 31 3.24 5.78 2.71
N PRO A 32 3.57 5.36 3.93
CA PRO A 32 2.69 5.12 5.08
C PRO A 32 2.27 6.41 5.80
N ILE A 33 1.11 6.39 6.44
CA ILE A 33 0.61 7.52 7.24
C ILE A 33 1.28 7.50 8.61
N MET A 34 1.90 8.63 8.96
CA MET A 34 2.44 8.83 10.30
C MET A 34 1.32 9.06 11.31
N ASP A 35 1.62 8.72 12.55
CA ASP A 35 0.72 8.95 13.67
C ASP A 35 0.42 10.44 13.89
N LEU A 36 -0.83 10.73 14.25
CA LEU A 36 -1.30 12.09 14.51
C LEU A 36 -0.76 12.56 15.85
N ILE A 37 0.02 13.64 15.92
CA ILE A 37 0.46 14.17 17.21
C ILE A 37 -0.76 14.73 17.97
N GLU A 38 -1.28 13.94 18.90
CA GLU A 38 -2.45 14.30 19.70
C GLU A 38 -2.10 15.29 20.81
N ASN A 39 -3.07 16.11 21.19
CA ASN A 39 -2.90 17.02 22.32
C ASN A 39 -3.05 16.21 23.62
N PRO A 40 -2.09 16.28 24.56
CA PRO A 40 -2.15 15.50 25.79
C PRO A 40 -3.19 15.98 26.82
N ASN A 41 -3.99 16.99 26.50
CA ASN A 41 -5.01 17.52 27.39
C ASN A 41 -6.27 16.66 27.37
N ALA A 42 -6.61 16.08 28.52
CA ALA A 42 -7.80 15.25 28.70
C ALA A 42 -9.13 15.95 28.41
N ALA A 43 -9.15 17.28 28.28
CA ALA A 43 -10.33 18.00 27.83
C ALA A 43 -10.75 17.65 26.38
N PHE A 44 -9.83 17.10 25.57
CA PHE A 44 -10.13 16.62 24.23
C PHE A 44 -10.54 15.14 24.22
N ASP A 45 -10.44 14.44 25.34
CA ASP A 45 -10.85 13.05 25.47
C ASP A 45 -12.36 12.95 25.65
N PRO A 46 -13.02 11.95 25.04
CA PRO A 46 -14.46 11.74 25.20
C PRO A 46 -14.80 11.31 26.65
N PRO A 47 -15.97 11.72 27.18
CA PRO A 47 -16.41 11.34 28.51
C PRO A 47 -16.84 9.87 28.58
N GLU A 48 -16.67 9.21 29.73
CA GLU A 48 -16.98 7.78 29.93
C GLU A 48 -18.41 7.38 29.53
N SER A 49 -19.38 8.29 29.66
CA SER A 49 -20.77 8.08 29.26
C SER A 49 -20.94 7.82 27.75
N GLU A 50 -20.00 8.30 26.93
CA GLU A 50 -19.99 8.17 25.48
C GLU A 50 -19.16 6.96 24.99
N LEU A 51 -18.34 6.35 25.86
CA LEU A 51 -17.50 5.18 25.57
C LEU A 51 -18.28 3.84 25.54
N ASN A 52 -19.60 3.86 25.35
CA ASN A 52 -20.39 2.63 25.28
C ASN A 52 -20.22 1.92 23.92
N HIS A 53 -19.44 0.84 23.91
CA HIS A 53 -19.12 0.06 22.71
C HIS A 53 -20.34 -0.40 21.90
N MET A 54 -21.47 -0.75 22.55
CA MET A 54 -22.68 -1.19 21.83
C MET A 54 -23.32 -0.04 21.05
N LYS A 55 -23.33 1.17 21.64
CA LYS A 55 -23.85 2.37 20.97
C LYS A 55 -22.91 2.81 19.85
N LEU A 56 -21.60 2.81 20.09
CA LEU A 56 -20.58 3.17 19.10
C LEU A 56 -20.60 2.21 17.91
N ARG A 57 -20.70 0.90 18.16
CA ARG A 57 -20.84 -0.10 17.09
C ARG A 57 -22.12 0.12 16.27
N LYS A 58 -23.24 0.45 16.92
CA LYS A 58 -24.48 0.76 16.21
C LYS A 58 -24.38 2.05 15.39
N LEU A 59 -23.62 3.04 15.88
CA LEU A 59 -23.38 4.30 15.17
C LEU A 59 -22.51 4.09 13.92
N LEU A 60 -21.49 3.24 14.02
CA LEU A 60 -20.59 2.90 12.91
C LEU A 60 -21.29 2.03 11.86
N GLY A 61 -22.24 1.18 12.28
CA GLY A 61 -23.10 0.43 11.37
C GLY A 61 -22.29 -0.48 10.43
N ASP A 62 -22.44 -0.25 9.13
CA ASP A 62 -21.82 -1.05 8.06
C ASP A 62 -20.32 -0.74 7.86
N ASP A 63 -19.83 0.39 8.37
CA ASP A 63 -18.40 0.75 8.30
C ASP A 63 -17.55 -0.02 9.32
N PHE A 64 -18.19 -0.76 10.25
CA PHE A 64 -17.49 -1.60 11.21
C PHE A 64 -17.01 -2.90 10.56
N ASP A 65 -15.69 -3.03 10.39
CA ASP A 65 -15.06 -4.27 9.94
C ASP A 65 -14.41 -5.04 11.10
N PRO A 66 -14.97 -6.18 11.56
CA PRO A 66 -14.40 -6.96 12.66
C PRO A 66 -13.06 -7.64 12.33
N GLU A 67 -12.67 -7.74 11.05
CA GLU A 67 -11.37 -8.31 10.66
C GLU A 67 -10.22 -7.31 10.85
N TYR A 68 -10.51 -6.01 10.68
CA TYR A 68 -9.52 -4.93 10.74
C TYR A 68 -9.72 -3.94 11.89
N MET A 69 -10.83 -4.05 12.63
CA MET A 69 -11.17 -3.18 13.76
C MET A 69 -11.53 -3.99 15.01
N GLY A 70 -11.14 -3.48 16.17
CA GLY A 70 -11.42 -4.11 17.45
C GLY A 70 -11.29 -3.11 18.58
N ILE A 71 -12.04 -3.35 19.67
CA ILE A 71 -12.02 -2.49 20.87
C ILE A 71 -10.72 -2.70 21.65
N GLY A 72 -10.16 -3.91 21.59
CA GLY A 72 -8.92 -4.28 22.27
C GLY A 72 -7.95 -4.95 21.33
N ARG A 73 -6.67 -4.85 21.67
CA ARG A 73 -5.60 -5.53 20.94
C ARG A 73 -5.82 -7.04 21.03
N PRO A 74 -5.93 -7.76 19.89
CA PRO A 74 -6.13 -9.20 19.94
C PRO A 74 -4.87 -9.89 20.46
N ILE A 75 -5.07 -11.01 21.16
CA ILE A 75 -4.00 -11.80 21.79
C ILE A 75 -2.90 -12.17 20.78
N ILE A 76 -3.26 -12.44 19.53
CA ILE A 76 -2.29 -12.78 18.48
C ILE A 76 -1.27 -11.66 18.20
N ALA A 77 -1.68 -10.40 18.39
CA ALA A 77 -0.81 -9.24 18.21
C ALA A 77 0.22 -9.08 19.33
N VAL A 78 0.01 -9.72 20.49
CA VAL A 78 1.00 -9.80 21.58
C VAL A 78 2.12 -10.76 21.19
N PHE A 79 1.76 -11.90 20.60
CA PHE A 79 2.73 -12.90 20.15
C PHE A 79 3.47 -12.50 18.87
N GLN A 80 2.87 -11.63 18.05
CA GLN A 80 3.43 -11.16 16.77
C GLN A 80 3.40 -9.62 16.68
N PRO A 81 4.27 -8.92 17.41
CA PRO A 81 4.26 -7.46 17.47
C PRO A 81 4.64 -6.79 16.14
N ASN A 82 5.50 -7.44 15.34
CA ASN A 82 5.91 -6.95 14.02
C ASN A 82 4.91 -7.31 12.91
N GLY A 83 3.72 -7.78 13.28
CA GLY A 83 2.67 -8.19 12.36
C GLY A 83 2.78 -9.62 11.87
N THR A 84 1.73 -10.07 11.19
CA THR A 84 1.69 -11.38 10.55
C THR A 84 2.25 -11.26 9.13
N VAL A 85 3.33 -11.98 8.82
CA VAL A 85 3.75 -12.14 7.41
C VAL A 85 2.83 -13.19 6.77
N SER A 86 1.67 -12.75 6.28
CA SER A 86 0.77 -13.61 5.52
C SER A 86 1.36 -13.82 4.12
N LEU A 87 2.36 -14.70 4.00
CA LEU A 87 2.86 -15.16 2.70
C LEU A 87 1.78 -16.04 2.07
N ASN A 88 0.81 -15.40 1.41
CA ASN A 88 -0.28 -16.08 0.74
C ASN A 88 0.20 -16.68 -0.59
N ASN A 89 1.06 -17.69 -0.48
CA ASN A 89 1.73 -18.33 -1.60
C ASN A 89 1.06 -19.66 -1.93
N ARG A 90 0.52 -19.80 -3.15
CA ARG A 90 0.01 -21.08 -3.66
C ARG A 90 1.09 -21.78 -4.48
N ARG A 91 1.66 -22.86 -3.94
CA ARG A 91 2.77 -23.63 -4.58
C ARG A 91 4.00 -22.76 -4.87
N GLY A 92 4.32 -21.86 -3.93
CA GLY A 92 5.42 -20.89 -4.06
C GLY A 92 5.18 -19.87 -5.16
N ARG A 93 3.95 -19.34 -5.27
CA ARG A 93 3.57 -18.22 -6.14
C ARG A 93 2.64 -17.30 -5.36
N PRO A 94 2.76 -15.97 -5.49
CA PRO A 94 1.75 -15.04 -5.00
C PRO A 94 0.35 -15.45 -5.48
N ARG A 95 -0.66 -15.29 -4.62
CA ARG A 95 -2.06 -15.52 -4.99
C ARG A 95 -2.59 -14.49 -5.99
N GLU A 96 -1.98 -13.32 -6.02
CA GLU A 96 -2.38 -12.20 -6.86
C GLU A 96 -2.31 -12.53 -8.37
N GLN A 97 -2.82 -11.63 -9.19
CA GLN A 97 -2.63 -11.75 -10.62
C GLN A 97 -1.17 -11.47 -10.98
N ARG A 98 -0.60 -12.28 -11.87
CA ARG A 98 0.76 -12.04 -12.36
C ARG A 98 0.84 -10.69 -13.08
N PRO A 99 1.80 -9.82 -12.74
CA PRO A 99 1.99 -8.55 -13.44
C PRO A 99 2.29 -8.73 -14.93
N ASN A 100 1.90 -7.74 -15.75
CA ASN A 100 2.02 -7.80 -17.21
C ASN A 100 3.49 -7.88 -17.66
N PHE A 101 4.38 -7.12 -17.03
CA PHE A 101 5.81 -7.15 -17.34
C PHE A 101 6.40 -8.57 -17.21
N VAL A 102 5.96 -9.37 -16.22
CA VAL A 102 6.40 -10.77 -16.05
C VAL A 102 5.76 -11.68 -17.10
N LYS A 103 4.50 -11.43 -17.49
CA LYS A 103 3.81 -12.22 -18.53
C LYS A 103 4.52 -12.10 -19.88
N GLU A 104 5.03 -10.91 -20.19
CA GLU A 104 5.65 -10.56 -21.47
C GLU A 104 7.06 -11.08 -21.68
N ILE A 105 7.76 -11.47 -20.60
CA ILE A 105 9.12 -12.05 -20.69
C ILE A 105 9.14 -13.21 -21.69
N GLY A 106 10.07 -13.17 -22.66
CA GLY A 106 10.24 -14.22 -23.65
C GLY A 106 9.13 -14.31 -24.71
N LYS A 107 8.18 -13.35 -24.75
CA LYS A 107 7.30 -13.14 -25.91
C LYS A 107 8.07 -12.35 -26.98
N PRO A 108 7.82 -12.61 -28.28
CA PRO A 108 8.36 -11.79 -29.34
C PRO A 108 7.78 -10.38 -29.27
N ILE A 109 8.65 -9.37 -29.24
CA ILE A 109 8.30 -7.97 -29.42
C ILE A 109 8.72 -7.57 -30.83
N ARG A 110 7.77 -7.02 -31.59
CA ARG A 110 8.05 -6.50 -32.94
C ARG A 110 8.57 -5.07 -32.81
N TYR A 111 9.77 -4.84 -33.32
CA TYR A 111 10.34 -3.51 -33.53
C TYR A 111 10.38 -3.26 -35.04
N GLY A 112 9.30 -2.68 -35.58
CA GLY A 112 9.12 -2.52 -37.02
C GLY A 112 9.14 -3.87 -37.74
N THR A 113 10.08 -4.04 -38.67
CA THR A 113 10.30 -5.29 -39.43
C THR A 113 11.05 -6.37 -38.65
N HIS A 114 11.70 -6.02 -37.54
CA HIS A 114 12.53 -6.94 -36.76
C HIS A 114 11.76 -7.51 -35.57
N ILE A 115 11.70 -8.83 -35.49
CA ILE A 115 11.19 -9.54 -34.31
C ILE A 115 12.37 -9.78 -33.38
N ARG A 116 12.37 -9.15 -32.21
CA ARG A 116 13.27 -9.53 -31.11
C ARG A 116 12.46 -10.31 -30.09
N VAL A 117 13.08 -11.29 -29.45
CA VAL A 117 12.47 -11.97 -28.29
C VAL A 117 13.24 -11.49 -27.07
N PRO A 118 12.81 -10.40 -26.40
CA PRO A 118 13.56 -9.84 -25.30
C PRO A 118 13.51 -10.83 -24.12
N GLY A 119 14.70 -11.14 -23.63
CA GLY A 119 14.88 -11.91 -22.40
C GLY A 119 14.59 -13.40 -22.56
N LEU A 120 15.64 -14.15 -22.92
CA LEU A 120 15.81 -15.61 -22.70
C LEU A 120 15.56 -16.47 -23.96
N ASN A 121 16.63 -16.72 -24.71
CA ASN A 121 16.72 -17.82 -25.69
C ASN A 121 16.86 -19.17 -24.94
N MET A 122 15.76 -19.65 -24.37
CA MET A 122 15.71 -20.89 -23.60
C MET A 122 14.41 -21.65 -23.87
N ASN A 123 14.36 -22.91 -23.44
CA ASN A 123 13.17 -23.75 -23.57
C ASN A 123 11.96 -23.18 -22.79
N SER A 124 10.74 -23.56 -23.18
CA SER A 124 9.50 -23.07 -22.57
C SER A 124 9.39 -23.34 -21.07
N ARG A 125 9.92 -24.48 -20.59
CA ARG A 125 9.95 -24.85 -19.17
C ARG A 125 10.85 -23.92 -18.35
N ALA A 126 12.03 -23.59 -18.88
CA ALA A 126 12.98 -22.66 -18.27
C ALA A 126 12.40 -21.25 -18.26
N LYS A 127 11.78 -20.79 -19.36
CA LYS A 127 11.05 -19.51 -19.40
C LYS A 127 10.00 -19.44 -18.29
N GLN A 128 9.23 -20.52 -18.10
CA GLN A 128 8.21 -20.56 -17.05
C GLN A 128 8.78 -20.54 -15.63
N LYS A 129 9.94 -21.17 -15.40
CA LYS A 129 10.67 -21.08 -14.12
C LYS A 129 11.19 -19.67 -13.86
N VAL A 130 11.77 -19.01 -14.88
CA VAL A 130 12.25 -17.63 -14.76
C VAL A 130 11.11 -16.67 -14.47
N LYS A 131 9.97 -16.78 -15.18
CA LYS A 131 8.77 -16.00 -14.87
C LYS A 131 8.29 -16.21 -13.43
N LYS A 132 8.32 -17.45 -12.94
CA LYS A 132 7.95 -17.77 -11.56
C LYS A 132 8.91 -17.12 -10.56
N TYR A 133 10.22 -17.22 -10.83
CA TYR A 133 11.25 -16.64 -9.97
C TYR A 133 11.13 -15.12 -9.89
N ILE A 134 11.07 -14.44 -11.04
CA ILE A 134 10.93 -12.98 -11.09
C ILE A 134 9.67 -12.54 -10.37
N TRP A 135 8.54 -13.22 -10.60
CA TRP A 135 7.29 -12.88 -9.91
C TRP A 135 7.41 -12.98 -8.39
N ASN A 136 8.04 -14.04 -7.87
CA ASN A 136 8.24 -14.18 -6.44
C ASN A 136 9.24 -13.15 -5.88
N TYR A 137 10.28 -12.82 -6.66
CA TYR A 137 11.33 -11.89 -6.25
C TYR A 137 10.82 -10.44 -6.18
N THR A 138 9.96 -10.04 -7.13
CA THR A 138 9.41 -8.68 -7.19
C THR A 138 8.09 -8.53 -6.43
N HIS A 139 7.60 -9.57 -5.75
CA HIS A 139 6.35 -9.51 -5.01
C HIS A 139 6.60 -8.93 -3.61
N CYS A 140 5.91 -7.85 -3.29
CA CYS A 140 5.97 -7.18 -1.99
C CYS A 140 4.70 -7.51 -1.20
N PRO A 141 4.71 -8.50 -0.29
CA PRO A 141 3.54 -8.81 0.53
C PRO A 141 3.23 -7.66 1.49
N VAL A 142 1.95 -7.40 1.72
CA VAL A 142 1.50 -6.51 2.79
C VAL A 142 1.57 -7.25 4.12
N VAL A 143 2.25 -6.65 5.10
CA VAL A 143 2.30 -7.15 6.48
C VAL A 143 1.31 -6.35 7.29
N TYR A 144 0.39 -7.04 7.96
CA TYR A 144 -0.62 -6.43 8.81
C TYR A 144 -0.17 -6.46 10.26
N ALA A 145 -0.34 -5.34 10.97
CA ALA A 145 -0.10 -5.22 12.39
C ALA A 145 -1.28 -4.47 13.03
N TRP A 146 -1.63 -4.88 14.24
CA TRP A 146 -2.62 -4.16 15.04
C TRP A 146 -2.01 -2.89 15.60
N LYS A 147 -2.71 -1.79 15.43
CA LYS A 147 -2.27 -0.46 15.83
C LYS A 147 -3.30 0.14 16.76
N ASP A 148 -2.81 0.70 17.87
CA ASP A 148 -3.64 1.51 18.74
C ASP A 148 -3.75 2.92 18.15
N LEU A 149 -4.96 3.45 18.10
CA LEU A 149 -5.24 4.80 17.61
C LEU A 149 -5.28 5.83 18.75
N VAL A 150 -5.38 5.40 20.00
CA VAL A 150 -5.61 6.26 21.18
C VAL A 150 -4.31 6.54 21.94
N ASP A 151 -3.44 5.55 22.13
CA ASP A 151 -2.22 5.73 22.94
C ASP A 151 -0.95 5.76 22.06
N GLN A 152 -0.49 6.97 21.74
CA GLN A 152 0.83 7.18 21.12
C GLN A 152 1.98 7.19 22.13
N ARG A 153 1.70 7.01 23.42
CA ARG A 153 2.71 6.99 24.48
C ARG A 153 3.04 5.59 24.96
N GLY A 154 2.96 4.57 24.11
CA GLY A 154 3.67 3.30 24.33
C GLY A 154 3.59 2.79 25.77
N THR A 155 2.40 2.85 26.40
CA THR A 155 2.22 2.30 27.73
C THR A 155 2.12 0.79 27.54
N LEU A 156 3.28 0.13 27.61
CA LEU A 156 3.38 -1.32 27.80
C LEU A 156 2.65 -1.66 29.10
N LEU A 157 1.43 -2.20 28.98
CA LEU A 157 0.89 -3.13 29.96
C LEU A 157 1.19 -4.55 29.49
#